data_AF-A0A2E9WFA4-F1
#
_entry.id   AF-A0A2E9WFA4-F1
#
_cell.length_a   1.000
_cell.length_b   1.000
_cell.length_c   1.000
_cell.angle_alpha   90.00
_cell.angle_beta   90.00
_cell.angle_gamma   90.00
#
_symmetry.space_group_name_H-M   'P 1'
#
loop_
_entity.id
_entity.type
_entity.pdbx_description
1 polymer ?
#
loop_
_entity_poly.entity_id
_entity_poly.type
_entity_poly.pdbx_seq_one_letter_code
_entity_poly.pdbx_strand_id
1 'polypeptide(L)'
;MPLIVTTGQDGISMTVELPPTGLLLIGLGPGGLASMTLAAVEAATTADHRWYEAYTALWPEADIAALEARVGPIERVMRPDVEHPTRLFELAQNTLVALLVVGDPLQATTHVDLQLRARDLGVPCHVLHGLSITGMVTGAAGLSNYRFGRQTTLTYPHGSWIATSPLETIAINRHLGLHTLVLLDLDPTGAGTGDQRPMRPEDAHASLHLMAERLAERSLGNPEGTALSEKALEGLDVGTWRVVLCADVGTADEAFVTTTVNGLLAEQGGRLNCLLVPATVEDVEAAAIARWQRS
;
A
#
# COMPACT_ATOMS: atom_id res chain seq x y z
N MET A 1 21.11 15.06 3.00
CA MET A 1 21.51 13.84 3.73
C MET A 1 21.65 12.72 2.73
N PRO A 2 22.73 11.94 2.74
CA PRO A 2 22.78 10.70 1.96
C PRO A 2 21.72 9.73 2.48
N LEU A 3 21.07 9.00 1.57
CA LEU A 3 20.02 8.03 1.90
C LEU A 3 20.55 6.85 2.73
N ILE A 4 21.85 6.53 2.62
CA ILE A 4 22.58 5.56 3.43
C ILE A 4 24.04 6.03 3.48
N VAL A 5 24.66 6.10 4.66
CA VAL A 5 26.13 6.18 4.80
C VAL A 5 26.63 4.76 5.01
N THR A 6 27.45 4.25 4.09
CA THR A 6 28.14 2.98 4.25
C THR A 6 29.65 3.23 4.34
N THR A 7 30.29 2.73 5.39
CA THR A 7 31.75 2.71 5.50
C THR A 7 32.22 1.26 5.60
N GLY A 8 32.31 0.58 4.45
CA GLY A 8 32.94 -0.72 4.38
C GLY A 8 34.43 -0.55 4.12
N GLN A 9 35.29 -0.70 5.14
CA GLN A 9 36.72 -0.91 4.93
C GLN A 9 37.13 -2.38 5.02
N ASP A 10 36.27 -3.27 5.51
CA ASP A 10 36.49 -4.72 5.49
C ASP A 10 35.22 -5.41 4.97
N GLY A 11 35.37 -6.21 3.91
CA GLY A 11 34.27 -6.75 3.12
C GLY A 11 33.21 -7.49 3.95
N ILE A 12 31.95 -7.28 3.58
CA ILE A 12 30.74 -7.98 4.05
C ILE A 12 30.29 -7.61 5.48
N SER A 13 30.18 -6.32 5.79
CA SER A 13 29.31 -5.85 6.87
C SER A 13 28.47 -4.69 6.36
N MET A 14 27.17 -4.92 6.14
CA MET A 14 26.18 -3.86 5.90
C MET A 14 25.62 -3.39 7.24
N THR A 15 26.49 -2.99 8.17
CA THR A 15 26.06 -2.38 9.43
C THR A 15 25.50 -1.01 9.12
N VAL A 16 24.21 -0.81 9.43
CA VAL A 16 23.59 0.50 9.36
C VAL A 16 24.16 1.35 10.50
N GLU A 17 24.75 2.50 10.20
CA GLU A 17 25.14 3.45 11.22
C GLU A 17 23.88 4.11 11.78
N LEU A 18 23.46 3.67 12.97
CA LEU A 18 22.26 4.14 13.65
C LEU A 18 22.62 5.24 14.64
N PRO A 19 21.78 6.28 14.79
CA PRO A 19 22.00 7.29 15.80
C PRO A 19 21.79 6.69 17.21
N PRO A 20 22.40 7.28 18.25
CA PRO A 20 22.23 6.80 19.63
C PRO A 20 20.80 6.97 20.14
N THR A 21 20.08 7.96 19.63
CA THR A 21 18.65 8.22 19.89
C THR A 21 17.98 8.69 18.61
N GLY A 22 16.67 8.52 18.50
CA GLY A 22 15.91 8.99 17.36
C GLY A 22 14.77 8.07 16.96
N LEU A 23 14.18 8.36 15.80
CA LEU A 23 13.11 7.59 15.20
C LEU A 23 13.61 6.79 14.00
N LEU A 24 13.36 5.49 14.00
CA LEU A 24 13.56 4.61 12.86
C LEU A 24 12.21 4.25 12.26
N LEU A 25 11.97 4.64 11.00
CA LEU A 25 10.83 4.16 10.23
C LEU A 25 11.27 2.90 9.48
N ILE A 26 10.77 1.73 9.88
CA ILE A 26 11.25 0.43 9.38
C ILE A 26 10.17 -0.27 8.56
N GLY A 27 10.45 -0.47 7.28
CA GLY A 27 9.63 -1.27 6.38
C GLY A 27 9.82 -2.76 6.62
N LEU A 28 8.73 -3.44 6.96
CA LEU A 28 8.74 -4.87 7.24
C LEU A 28 8.63 -5.73 5.97
N GLY A 29 8.07 -5.19 4.88
CA GLY A 29 7.60 -6.01 3.77
C GLY A 29 6.28 -6.75 4.07
N PRO A 30 5.70 -7.46 3.09
CA PRO A 30 4.43 -8.18 3.27
C PRO A 30 4.59 -9.62 3.79
N GLY A 31 5.77 -10.25 3.60
CA GLY A 31 5.99 -11.70 3.73
C GLY A 31 6.67 -12.15 5.02
N GLY A 32 6.33 -11.53 6.16
CA GLY A 32 6.94 -11.84 7.45
C GLY A 32 8.44 -11.51 7.51
N LEU A 33 9.12 -12.06 8.53
CA LEU A 33 10.53 -11.77 8.83
C LEU A 33 11.48 -12.02 7.64
N ALA A 34 11.19 -13.00 6.78
CA ALA A 34 12.01 -13.32 5.61
C ALA A 34 11.96 -12.24 4.52
N SER A 35 10.93 -11.39 4.52
CA SER A 35 10.79 -10.28 3.57
C SER A 35 11.47 -8.99 4.02
N MET A 36 11.97 -8.96 5.25
CA MET A 36 12.71 -7.81 5.78
C MET A 36 14.14 -7.76 5.23
N THR A 37 14.65 -6.54 5.02
CA THR A 37 16.07 -6.37 4.74
C THR A 37 16.90 -6.67 5.98
N LEU A 38 18.15 -7.11 5.79
CA LEU A 38 19.07 -7.34 6.93
C LEU A 38 19.26 -6.08 7.77
N ALA A 39 19.36 -4.92 7.11
CA ALA A 39 19.43 -3.61 7.72
C ALA A 39 18.21 -3.29 8.60
N ALA A 40 16.99 -3.62 8.14
CA ALA A 40 15.77 -3.45 8.92
C ALA A 40 15.73 -4.34 10.16
N VAL A 41 16.15 -5.60 10.03
CA VAL A 41 16.21 -6.54 11.18
C VAL A 41 17.25 -6.09 12.20
N GLU A 42 18.44 -5.67 11.77
CA GLU A 42 19.48 -5.14 12.65
C GLU A 42 18.99 -3.88 13.37
N ALA A 43 18.40 -2.94 12.64
CA ALA A 43 17.86 -1.70 13.19
C ALA A 43 16.75 -1.95 14.22
N ALA A 44 15.82 -2.85 13.92
CA ALA A 44 14.77 -3.25 14.85
C ALA A 44 15.35 -3.97 16.08
N THR A 45 16.41 -4.76 15.92
CA THR A 45 17.08 -5.44 17.05
C THR A 45 17.80 -4.44 17.96
N THR A 46 18.41 -3.40 17.40
CA THR A 46 19.15 -2.38 18.17
C THR A 46 18.24 -1.39 18.89
N ALA A 47 17.01 -1.16 18.41
CA ALA A 47 16.09 -0.18 19.00
C ALA A 47 15.75 -0.49 20.48
N ASP A 48 15.58 0.55 21.28
CA ASP A 48 15.14 0.42 22.68
C ASP A 48 13.64 0.13 22.76
N HIS A 49 12.86 0.76 21.87
CA HIS A 49 11.41 0.59 21.76
C HIS A 49 11.02 0.18 20.35
N ARG A 50 10.08 -0.77 20.22
CA ARG A 50 9.60 -1.28 18.93
C ARG A 50 8.09 -1.16 18.91
N TRP A 51 7.58 -0.29 18.07
CA TRP A 51 6.17 0.00 17.92
C TRP A 51 5.71 -0.53 16.57
N TYR A 52 4.79 -1.48 16.59
CA TYR A 52 4.18 -2.03 15.40
C TYR A 52 2.90 -1.27 15.08
N GLU A 53 2.95 -0.51 14.00
CA GLU A 53 1.76 0.15 13.50
C GLU A 53 0.83 -0.86 12.85
N ALA A 54 -0.37 -0.97 13.41
CA ALA A 54 -1.30 -2.00 13.02
C ALA A 54 -2.45 -1.50 12.14
N TYR A 55 -2.53 -0.24 11.72
CA TYR A 55 -3.71 0.28 10.99
C TYR A 55 -3.52 0.45 9.47
N THR A 56 -2.28 0.47 8.98
CA THR A 56 -1.97 0.60 7.54
C THR A 56 -1.90 -0.75 6.83
N ALA A 57 -1.62 -1.83 7.55
CA ALA A 57 -1.80 -3.22 7.18
C ALA A 57 -1.43 -4.11 8.36
N LEU A 58 -1.85 -5.37 8.31
CA LEU A 58 -1.52 -6.35 9.34
C LEU A 58 -0.61 -7.46 8.81
N TRP A 59 0.28 -7.96 9.64
CA TRP A 59 0.81 -9.31 9.54
C TRP A 59 -0.05 -10.29 10.35
N PRO A 60 -0.05 -11.58 9.98
CA PRO A 60 -0.52 -12.64 10.85
C PRO A 60 0.16 -12.60 12.23
N GLU A 61 -0.57 -12.93 13.29
CA GLU A 61 -0.04 -12.93 14.66
C GLU A 61 1.18 -13.86 14.84
N ALA A 62 1.24 -14.95 14.07
CA ALA A 62 2.39 -15.85 14.05
C ALA A 62 3.67 -15.17 13.52
N ASP A 63 3.55 -14.31 12.51
CA ASP A 63 4.68 -13.58 11.94
C ASP A 63 5.16 -12.46 12.88
N ILE A 64 4.23 -11.80 13.59
CA ILE A 64 4.56 -10.84 14.65
C ILE A 64 5.29 -11.54 15.80
N ALA A 65 4.81 -12.69 16.26
CA ALA A 65 5.47 -13.46 17.31
C ALA A 65 6.88 -13.92 16.88
N ALA A 66 7.06 -14.31 15.62
CA ALA A 66 8.37 -14.67 15.08
C ALA A 66 9.33 -13.46 15.01
N LEU A 67 8.81 -12.28 14.67
CA LEU A 67 9.56 -11.03 14.71
C LEU A 67 9.94 -10.67 16.15
N GLU A 68 9.00 -10.69 17.09
CA GLU A 68 9.23 -10.37 18.50
C GLU A 68 10.29 -11.29 19.13
N ALA A 69 10.25 -12.60 18.81
CA ALA A 69 11.28 -13.55 19.24
C ALA A 69 12.68 -13.22 18.69
N ARG A 70 12.76 -12.52 17.55
CA ARG A 70 14.03 -12.12 16.91
C ARG A 70 14.54 -10.77 17.41
N VAL A 71 13.67 -9.77 17.48
CA VAL A 71 14.09 -8.38 17.73
C VAL A 71 13.88 -7.95 19.17
N GLY A 72 13.06 -8.65 19.96
CA GLY A 72 12.64 -8.25 21.31
C GLY A 72 11.19 -7.74 21.34
N PRO A 73 10.69 -7.35 22.52
CA PRO A 73 9.28 -7.03 22.74
C PRO A 73 8.72 -5.95 21.80
N ILE A 74 7.50 -6.16 21.31
CA ILE A 74 6.83 -5.26 20.36
C ILE A 74 5.53 -4.72 20.96
N GLU A 75 5.37 -3.41 20.95
CA GLU A 75 4.15 -2.72 21.35
C GLU A 75 3.30 -2.43 20.11
N ARG A 76 2.04 -2.87 20.09
CA ARG A 76 1.11 -2.55 19.00
C ARG A 76 0.53 -1.14 19.19
N VAL A 77 0.60 -0.31 18.16
CA VAL A 77 0.08 1.07 18.16
C VAL A 77 -0.93 1.28 17.02
N MET A 78 -1.89 2.18 17.23
CA MET A 78 -2.94 2.49 16.25
C MET A 78 -2.82 3.93 15.75
N ARG A 79 -3.69 4.33 14.81
CA ARG A 79 -3.60 5.63 14.15
C ARG A 79 -3.49 6.83 15.10
N PRO A 80 -4.28 6.92 16.19
CA PRO A 80 -4.18 8.06 17.10
C PRO A 80 -2.78 8.20 17.72
N ASP A 81 -2.11 7.10 18.03
CA ASP A 81 -0.77 7.10 18.64
C ASP A 81 0.32 7.58 17.68
N VAL A 82 0.10 7.39 16.38
CA VAL A 82 1.06 7.75 15.32
C VAL A 82 0.78 9.15 14.75
N GLU A 83 -0.49 9.51 14.54
CA GLU A 83 -0.85 10.85 14.04
C GLU A 83 -0.78 11.94 15.12
N HIS A 84 -0.84 11.55 16.40
CA HIS A 84 -0.57 12.40 17.57
C HIS A 84 0.70 11.92 18.32
N PRO A 85 1.89 12.05 17.71
CA PRO A 85 3.12 11.35 18.10
C PRO A 85 3.84 11.96 19.30
N THR A 86 3.13 12.58 20.26
CA THR A 86 3.75 13.24 21.41
C THR A 86 4.64 12.27 22.19
N ARG A 87 4.09 11.11 22.57
CA ARG A 87 4.82 10.06 23.29
C ARG A 87 5.98 9.50 22.46
N LEU A 88 5.78 9.35 21.16
CA LEU A 88 6.80 8.85 20.23
C LEU A 88 8.03 9.75 20.24
N PHE A 89 7.84 11.07 20.10
CA PHE A 89 8.95 12.02 20.04
C PHE A 89 9.60 12.27 21.41
N GLU A 90 8.84 12.25 22.51
CA GLU A 90 9.40 12.32 23.87
C GLU A 90 10.38 11.16 24.15
N LEU A 91 10.04 9.94 23.70
CA LEU A 91 10.93 8.79 23.77
C LEU A 91 12.13 8.94 22.83
N ALA A 92 11.87 9.25 21.56
CA ALA A 92 12.90 9.33 20.51
C ALA A 92 13.98 10.40 20.75
N GLN A 93 13.75 11.37 21.63
CA GLN A 93 14.80 12.32 22.06
C GLN A 93 15.90 11.63 22.89
N ASN A 94 15.54 10.63 23.68
CA ASN A 94 16.39 10.03 24.71
C ASN A 94 16.74 8.56 24.43
N THR A 95 15.99 7.91 23.55
CA THR A 95 16.16 6.50 23.18
C THR A 95 15.98 6.30 21.67
N LEU A 96 16.29 5.11 21.18
CA LEU A 96 16.06 4.72 19.80
C LEU A 96 14.70 4.02 19.67
N VAL A 97 13.77 4.65 18.96
CA VAL A 97 12.40 4.16 18.77
C VAL A 97 12.23 3.67 17.34
N ALA A 98 11.87 2.40 17.16
CA ALA A 98 11.52 1.82 15.87
C ALA A 98 10.01 1.80 15.67
N LEU A 99 9.51 2.51 14.66
CA LEU A 99 8.16 2.35 14.14
C LEU A 99 8.20 1.34 12.97
N LEU A 100 7.64 0.16 13.23
CA LEU A 100 7.57 -0.96 12.31
C LEU A 100 6.29 -0.86 11.46
N VAL A 101 6.46 -0.77 10.15
CA VAL A 101 5.37 -0.55 9.18
C VAL A 101 5.34 -1.71 8.18
N VAL A 102 4.18 -2.36 8.02
CA VAL A 102 4.00 -3.41 7.00
C VAL A 102 4.20 -2.81 5.61
N GLY A 103 5.03 -3.45 4.78
CA GLY A 103 5.44 -2.91 3.48
C GLY A 103 6.62 -1.93 3.57
N ASP A 104 6.47 -0.74 3.00
CA ASP A 104 7.48 0.33 3.05
C ASP A 104 6.89 1.58 3.73
N PRO A 105 7.62 2.22 4.67
CA PRO A 105 7.07 3.30 5.47
C PRO A 105 6.61 4.50 4.65
N LEU A 106 7.17 4.74 3.46
CA LEU A 106 6.88 5.92 2.64
C LEU A 106 6.09 5.60 1.36
N GLN A 107 5.57 4.37 1.24
CA GLN A 107 4.74 3.97 0.10
C GLN A 107 3.28 3.82 0.51
N ALA A 108 2.42 4.65 -0.06
CA ALA A 108 0.97 4.64 0.22
C ALA A 108 0.60 4.87 1.69
N THR A 109 1.38 5.70 2.39
CA THR A 109 1.13 6.11 3.78
C THR A 109 1.35 7.63 3.94
N THR A 110 1.08 8.15 5.13
CA THR A 110 1.32 9.55 5.52
C THR A 110 2.55 9.74 6.40
N HIS A 111 3.37 8.70 6.62
CA HIS A 111 4.50 8.72 7.57
C HIS A 111 5.61 9.72 7.26
N VAL A 112 5.63 10.31 6.05
CA VAL A 112 6.50 11.44 5.75
C VAL A 112 6.27 12.62 6.71
N ASP A 113 5.06 12.76 7.26
CA ASP A 113 4.75 13.74 8.31
C ASP A 113 5.62 13.54 9.56
N LEU A 114 5.85 12.29 10.00
CA LEU A 114 6.75 12.00 11.12
C LEU A 114 8.19 12.43 10.82
N GLN A 115 8.66 12.21 9.59
CA GLN A 115 10.01 12.64 9.19
C GLN A 115 10.15 14.17 9.25
N LEU A 116 9.12 14.90 8.80
CA LEU A 116 9.11 16.37 8.83
C LEU A 116 9.05 16.90 10.28
N ARG A 117 8.18 16.33 11.13
CA ARG A 117 8.10 16.71 12.55
C ARG A 117 9.38 16.37 13.31
N ALA A 118 10.01 15.22 13.04
CA ALA A 118 11.28 14.84 13.65
C ALA A 118 12.37 15.88 13.34
N ARG A 119 12.47 16.32 12.07
CA ARG A 119 13.40 17.37 11.65
C ARG A 119 13.15 18.67 12.40
N ASP A 120 11.89 19.09 12.51
CA ASP A 120 11.53 20.35 13.17
C ASP A 120 11.81 20.32 14.69
N LEU A 121 11.77 19.13 15.30
CA LEU A 121 12.12 18.89 16.71
C LEU A 121 13.62 18.59 16.93
N GLY A 122 14.43 18.52 15.87
CA GLY A 122 15.85 18.15 15.97
C GLY A 122 16.10 16.69 16.35
N VAL A 123 15.10 15.82 16.17
CA VAL A 123 15.20 14.38 16.43
C VAL A 123 15.72 13.67 15.17
N PRO A 124 16.82 12.89 15.24
CA PRO A 124 17.29 12.08 14.12
C PRO A 124 16.19 11.13 13.63
N CYS A 125 15.93 11.10 12.33
CA CYS A 125 14.96 10.20 11.73
C CYS A 125 15.58 9.46 10.54
N HIS A 126 15.60 8.13 10.62
CA HIS A 126 16.15 7.26 9.58
C HIS A 126 15.04 6.38 9.01
N VAL A 127 15.03 6.20 7.69
CA VAL A 127 14.07 5.35 6.99
C VAL A 127 14.80 4.12 6.47
N LEU A 128 14.35 2.95 6.90
CA LEU A 128 14.80 1.66 6.43
C LEU A 128 13.71 1.12 5.51
N HIS A 129 13.95 1.23 4.21
CA HIS A 129 12.99 0.83 3.19
C HIS A 129 12.70 -0.68 3.20
N GLY A 130 11.46 -1.02 2.86
CA GLY A 130 10.95 -2.38 2.80
C GLY A 130 10.42 -2.73 1.41
N LEU A 131 10.06 -3.99 1.20
CA LEU A 131 9.34 -4.38 -0.01
C LEU A 131 7.92 -3.82 0.03
N SER A 132 7.52 -3.08 -1.00
CA SER A 132 6.16 -2.52 -1.09
C SER A 132 5.35 -3.21 -2.19
N ILE A 133 4.05 -3.36 -1.92
CA ILE A 133 3.07 -3.84 -2.91
C ILE A 133 3.13 -3.02 -4.21
N THR A 134 3.45 -1.72 -4.12
CA THR A 134 3.54 -0.82 -5.27
C THR A 134 4.63 -1.24 -6.25
N GLY A 135 5.76 -1.75 -5.76
CA GLY A 135 6.83 -2.31 -6.58
C GLY A 135 6.61 -3.77 -6.94
N MET A 136 6.08 -4.57 -6.01
CA MET A 136 5.92 -6.01 -6.21
C MET A 136 4.86 -6.33 -7.27
N VAL A 137 3.68 -5.70 -7.21
CA VAL A 137 2.60 -5.97 -8.18
C VAL A 137 2.97 -5.47 -9.57
N THR A 138 3.53 -4.26 -9.66
CA THR A 138 3.93 -3.67 -10.95
C THR A 138 5.05 -4.47 -11.60
N GLY A 139 6.04 -4.91 -10.81
CA GLY A 139 7.10 -5.80 -11.29
C GLY A 139 6.62 -7.21 -11.65
N ALA A 140 5.68 -7.77 -10.90
CA ALA A 140 5.15 -9.10 -11.16
C ALA A 140 4.24 -9.14 -12.40
N ALA A 141 3.52 -8.07 -12.72
CA ALA A 141 2.49 -8.03 -13.77
C ALA A 141 2.99 -8.44 -15.17
N GLY A 142 4.28 -8.29 -15.45
CA GLY A 142 4.83 -8.46 -16.81
C GLY A 142 4.35 -7.40 -17.79
N LEU A 143 3.82 -6.29 -17.26
CA LEU A 143 3.49 -5.08 -18.00
C LEU A 143 4.69 -4.14 -18.00
N SER A 144 4.76 -3.25 -18.98
CA SER A 144 5.78 -2.21 -19.01
C SER A 144 5.62 -1.26 -17.81
N ASN A 145 6.63 -1.21 -16.95
CA ASN A 145 6.67 -0.30 -15.82
C ASN A 145 6.53 1.18 -16.23
N TYR A 146 6.99 1.54 -17.43
CA TYR A 146 6.84 2.90 -17.99
C TYR A 146 5.40 3.24 -18.39
N ARG A 147 4.52 2.24 -18.47
CA ARG A 147 3.11 2.41 -18.79
C ARG A 147 2.21 2.41 -17.55
N PHE A 148 2.76 2.49 -16.34
CA PHE A 148 1.95 2.72 -15.15
C PHE A 148 1.67 4.20 -14.95
N GLY A 149 0.38 4.54 -14.83
CA GLY A 149 -0.10 5.88 -14.56
C GLY A 149 -0.23 6.17 -13.06
N ARG A 150 -1.04 7.18 -12.74
CA ARG A 150 -1.30 7.57 -11.35
C ARG A 150 -1.99 6.42 -10.61
N GLN A 151 -1.44 5.99 -9.48
CA GLN A 151 -2.07 5.01 -8.60
C GLN A 151 -3.24 5.64 -7.83
N THR A 152 -4.19 4.82 -7.39
CA THR A 152 -5.33 5.27 -6.59
C THR A 152 -5.74 4.24 -5.56
N THR A 153 -6.56 4.64 -4.59
CA THR A 153 -7.15 3.75 -3.59
C THR A 153 -8.67 3.74 -3.72
N LEU A 154 -9.29 2.57 -3.79
CA LEU A 154 -10.75 2.46 -3.60
C LEU A 154 -11.03 2.53 -2.10
N THR A 155 -12.02 3.36 -1.74
CA THR A 155 -12.48 3.49 -0.36
C THR A 155 -13.85 2.86 -0.21
N TYR A 156 -14.20 2.47 1.01
CA TYR A 156 -15.60 2.15 1.32
C TYR A 156 -16.49 3.39 1.16
N PRO A 157 -17.74 3.24 0.66
CA PRO A 157 -18.74 4.30 0.72
C PRO A 157 -19.04 4.67 2.18
N HIS A 158 -19.08 5.96 2.49
CA HIS A 158 -19.35 6.46 3.84
C HIS A 158 -20.74 7.10 3.87
N GLY A 159 -21.75 6.31 4.29
CA GLY A 159 -23.14 6.75 4.25
C GLY A 159 -23.59 7.07 2.82
N SER A 160 -24.03 8.30 2.57
CA SER A 160 -24.40 8.79 1.23
C SER A 160 -23.23 9.34 0.42
N TRP A 161 -22.03 9.42 1.00
CA TRP A 161 -20.85 9.94 0.34
C TRP A 161 -20.11 8.84 -0.42
N ILE A 162 -20.02 9.01 -1.75
CA ILE A 162 -19.28 8.14 -2.67
C ILE A 162 -18.16 8.98 -3.30
N ALA A 163 -16.90 8.62 -3.02
CA ALA A 163 -15.75 9.26 -3.62
C ALA A 163 -15.55 8.74 -5.05
N THR A 164 -15.75 9.60 -6.07
CA THR A 164 -15.64 9.20 -7.48
C THR A 164 -14.22 9.31 -8.06
N SER A 165 -13.33 10.03 -7.36
CA SER A 165 -11.96 10.29 -7.83
C SER A 165 -11.12 9.05 -8.16
N PRO A 166 -11.30 7.88 -7.50
CA PRO A 166 -10.58 6.68 -7.89
C PRO A 166 -10.98 6.19 -9.29
N LEU A 167 -12.28 6.11 -9.58
CA LEU A 167 -12.77 5.69 -10.89
C LEU A 167 -12.36 6.67 -11.99
N GLU A 168 -12.43 7.98 -11.72
CA GLU A 168 -11.95 9.02 -12.65
C GLU A 168 -10.45 8.84 -12.96
N THR A 169 -9.64 8.54 -11.94
CA THR A 169 -8.19 8.30 -12.11
C THR A 169 -7.94 7.06 -12.99
N ILE A 170 -8.64 5.96 -12.73
CA ILE A 170 -8.53 4.74 -13.54
C ILE A 170 -8.96 5.02 -14.99
N ALA A 171 -10.08 5.71 -15.19
CA ALA A 171 -10.60 6.05 -16.51
C ALA A 171 -9.60 6.89 -17.31
N ILE A 172 -9.04 7.94 -16.70
CA ILE A 172 -8.03 8.81 -17.34
C ILE A 172 -6.78 8.02 -17.72
N ASN A 173 -6.25 7.21 -16.80
CA ASN A 173 -5.10 6.36 -17.11
C ASN A 173 -5.38 5.44 -18.30
N ARG A 174 -6.54 4.74 -18.30
CA ARG A 174 -6.94 3.87 -19.41
C ARG A 174 -7.04 4.63 -20.73
N HIS A 175 -7.64 5.83 -20.73
CA HIS A 175 -7.75 6.69 -21.90
C HIS A 175 -6.37 7.09 -22.46
N LEU A 176 -5.39 7.29 -21.58
CA LEU A 176 -4.01 7.62 -21.94
C LEU A 176 -3.13 6.38 -22.26
N GLY A 177 -3.71 5.17 -22.27
CA GLY A 177 -2.95 3.94 -22.53
C GLY A 177 -2.08 3.47 -21.36
N LEU A 178 -2.38 3.93 -20.14
CA LEU A 178 -1.64 3.65 -18.90
C LEU A 178 -2.38 2.64 -18.00
N HIS A 179 -1.63 1.70 -17.44
CA HIS A 179 -2.10 0.76 -16.42
C HIS A 179 -2.25 1.47 -15.06
N THR A 180 -3.16 0.98 -14.23
CA THR A 180 -3.40 1.54 -12.89
C THR A 180 -3.23 0.47 -11.84
N LEU A 181 -2.34 0.69 -10.87
CA LEU A 181 -2.41 -0.02 -9.60
C LEU A 181 -3.45 0.65 -8.72
N VAL A 182 -4.39 -0.14 -8.23
CA VAL A 182 -5.51 0.28 -7.41
C VAL A 182 -5.41 -0.43 -6.06
N LEU A 183 -5.05 0.33 -5.04
CA LEU A 183 -5.07 -0.14 -3.65
C LEU A 183 -6.50 -0.22 -3.15
N LEU A 184 -6.75 -1.06 -2.16
CA LEU A 184 -8.08 -1.21 -1.58
C LEU A 184 -8.05 -0.82 -0.10
N ASP A 185 -9.16 -0.25 0.35
CA ASP A 185 -9.33 0.17 1.73
C ASP A 185 -9.20 -0.99 2.72
N LEU A 186 -8.74 -0.66 3.92
CA LEU A 186 -8.54 -1.63 5.00
C LEU A 186 -9.54 -1.47 6.14
N ASP A 187 -10.24 -0.34 6.19
CA ASP A 187 -11.11 0.01 7.29
C ASP A 187 -12.35 0.77 6.78
N PRO A 188 -13.55 0.15 6.83
CA PRO A 188 -14.79 0.80 6.39
C PRO A 188 -15.19 2.02 7.24
N THR A 189 -14.61 2.18 8.44
CA THR A 189 -14.85 3.35 9.29
C THR A 189 -13.89 4.50 8.97
N GLY A 190 -12.77 4.19 8.31
CA GLY A 190 -11.66 5.11 8.08
C GLY A 190 -11.01 5.62 9.37
N ALA A 191 -11.35 5.11 10.56
CA ALA A 191 -10.85 5.62 11.83
C ALA A 191 -9.43 5.14 12.13
N GLY A 192 -9.01 4.00 11.54
CA GLY A 192 -7.73 3.37 11.88
C GLY A 192 -7.70 2.89 13.33
N THR A 193 -8.88 2.53 13.88
CA THR A 193 -9.09 2.07 15.25
C THR A 193 -10.00 0.84 15.25
N GLY A 194 -9.70 -0.15 16.08
CA GLY A 194 -10.50 -1.39 16.15
C GLY A 194 -10.08 -2.44 15.10
N ASP A 195 -10.99 -3.37 14.83
CA ASP A 195 -10.76 -4.49 13.90
C ASP A 195 -10.87 -4.01 12.45
N GLN A 196 -9.77 -4.09 11.72
CA GLN A 196 -9.78 -3.81 10.28
C GLN A 196 -10.60 -4.84 9.52
N ARG A 197 -11.30 -4.34 8.50
CA ARG A 197 -11.97 -5.16 7.51
C ARG A 197 -11.44 -4.77 6.12
N PRO A 198 -10.36 -5.40 5.65
CA PRO A 198 -9.88 -5.23 4.29
C PRO A 198 -10.95 -5.49 3.25
N MET A 199 -11.01 -4.61 2.26
CA MET A 199 -11.91 -4.76 1.12
C MET A 199 -11.68 -6.11 0.43
N ARG A 200 -12.79 -6.82 0.26
CA ARG A 200 -12.87 -8.05 -0.51
C ARG A 200 -13.19 -7.75 -1.99
N PRO A 201 -13.02 -8.71 -2.92
CA PRO A 201 -13.36 -8.51 -4.33
C PRO A 201 -14.79 -7.99 -4.55
N GLU A 202 -15.76 -8.46 -3.76
CA GLU A 202 -17.15 -7.98 -3.81
C GLU A 202 -17.30 -6.52 -3.35
N ASP A 203 -16.51 -6.07 -2.37
CA ASP A 203 -16.53 -4.68 -1.91
C ASP A 203 -15.95 -3.76 -3.00
N ALA A 204 -14.88 -4.20 -3.67
CA ALA A 204 -14.27 -3.47 -4.78
C ALA A 204 -15.21 -3.37 -6.00
N HIS A 205 -15.90 -4.47 -6.34
CA HIS A 205 -16.96 -4.49 -7.35
C HIS A 205 -18.05 -3.46 -7.03
N ALA A 206 -18.62 -3.53 -5.83
CA ALA A 206 -19.68 -2.62 -5.41
C ALA A 206 -19.22 -1.15 -5.43
N SER A 207 -18.02 -0.86 -4.93
CA SER A 207 -17.45 0.49 -4.89
C SER A 207 -17.28 1.08 -6.31
N LEU A 208 -16.76 0.30 -7.26
CA LEU A 208 -16.61 0.73 -8.66
C LEU A 208 -17.95 1.03 -9.34
N HIS A 209 -18.96 0.19 -9.13
CA HIS A 209 -20.30 0.41 -9.70
C HIS A 209 -20.99 1.62 -9.08
N LEU A 210 -20.93 1.80 -7.75
CA LEU A 210 -21.46 2.99 -7.08
C LEU A 210 -20.79 4.27 -7.56
N MET A 211 -19.47 4.25 -7.80
CA MET A 211 -18.77 5.40 -8.40
C MET A 211 -19.26 5.69 -9.82
N ALA A 212 -19.48 4.65 -10.63
CA ALA A 212 -19.97 4.80 -12.00
C ALA A 212 -21.39 5.38 -12.04
N GLU A 213 -22.30 4.87 -11.19
CA GLU A 213 -23.66 5.42 -11.02
C GLU A 213 -23.60 6.89 -10.61
N ARG A 214 -22.77 7.23 -9.62
CA ARG A 214 -22.62 8.59 -9.12
C ARG A 214 -22.09 9.56 -10.18
N LEU A 215 -21.16 9.10 -11.04
CA LEU A 215 -20.64 9.90 -12.15
C LEU A 215 -21.67 10.11 -13.26
N ALA A 216 -22.49 9.09 -13.54
CA ALA A 216 -23.60 9.22 -14.49
C ALA A 216 -24.63 10.26 -14.01
N GLU A 217 -24.98 10.26 -12.72
CA GLU A 217 -25.87 11.27 -12.12
C GLU A 217 -25.29 12.69 -12.22
N ARG A 218 -24.00 12.87 -11.90
CA ARG A 218 -23.33 14.18 -11.98
C ARG A 218 -23.35 14.75 -13.40
N SER A 219 -23.10 13.89 -14.39
CA SER A 219 -23.07 14.28 -15.80
C SER A 219 -24.42 14.79 -16.31
N LEU A 220 -25.53 14.34 -15.71
CA LEU A 220 -26.89 14.79 -16.04
C LEU A 220 -27.28 16.11 -15.36
N GLY A 221 -26.68 16.44 -14.21
CA GLY A 221 -27.11 17.55 -13.35
C GLY A 221 -26.19 18.77 -13.32
N ASN A 222 -24.87 18.58 -13.37
CA ASN A 222 -23.87 19.66 -13.39
C ASN A 222 -22.50 19.07 -13.83
N PRO A 223 -22.12 19.15 -15.12
CA PRO A 223 -20.84 18.65 -15.58
C PRO A 223 -19.69 19.47 -14.98
N GLU A 224 -19.04 18.91 -13.98
CA GLU A 224 -17.79 19.42 -13.41
C GLU A 224 -16.66 18.46 -13.80
N GLY A 225 -15.65 18.97 -14.51
CA GLY A 225 -14.54 18.14 -14.96
C GLY A 225 -13.66 18.84 -15.99
N THR A 226 -12.52 18.22 -16.32
CA THR A 226 -11.73 18.64 -17.47
C THR A 226 -12.24 17.95 -18.73
N ALA A 227 -12.01 18.52 -19.92
CA ALA A 227 -12.36 17.87 -21.19
C ALA A 227 -11.72 16.48 -21.35
N LEU A 228 -10.57 16.23 -20.69
CA LEU A 228 -9.95 14.91 -20.64
C LEU A 228 -10.76 13.93 -19.78
N SER A 229 -11.24 14.37 -18.62
CA SER A 229 -12.07 13.57 -17.72
C SER A 229 -13.39 13.17 -18.39
N GLU A 230 -14.04 14.11 -19.08
CA GLU A 230 -15.30 13.83 -19.81
C GLU A 230 -15.09 12.75 -20.89
N LYS A 231 -14.05 12.87 -21.71
CA LYS A 231 -13.71 11.87 -22.73
C LYS A 231 -13.34 10.52 -22.14
N ALA A 232 -12.67 10.51 -20.98
CA ALA A 232 -12.27 9.27 -20.33
C ALA A 232 -13.47 8.51 -19.73
N LEU A 233 -14.54 9.22 -19.38
CA LEU A 233 -15.76 8.67 -18.77
C LEU A 233 -16.88 8.38 -19.78
N GLU A 234 -16.73 8.82 -21.03
CA GLU A 234 -17.72 8.61 -22.08
C GLU A 234 -17.97 7.12 -22.35
N GLY A 235 -19.24 6.70 -22.29
CA GLY A 235 -19.64 5.31 -22.56
C GLY A 235 -19.06 4.28 -21.59
N LEU A 236 -18.70 4.70 -20.38
CA LEU A 236 -18.05 3.86 -19.38
C LEU A 236 -18.95 2.69 -18.95
N ASP A 237 -18.53 1.48 -19.34
CA ASP A 237 -19.04 0.22 -18.80
C ASP A 237 -17.97 -0.40 -17.90
N VAL A 238 -17.95 0.01 -16.64
CA VAL A 238 -16.94 -0.44 -15.66
C VAL A 238 -17.00 -1.96 -15.47
N GLY A 239 -18.17 -2.57 -15.61
CA GLY A 239 -18.39 -3.99 -15.36
C GLY A 239 -17.57 -4.90 -16.29
N THR A 240 -17.30 -4.45 -17.52
CA THR A 240 -16.54 -5.22 -18.53
C THR A 240 -15.04 -4.99 -18.47
N TRP A 241 -14.56 -4.05 -17.65
CA TRP A 241 -13.14 -3.76 -17.57
C TRP A 241 -12.37 -4.96 -17.06
N ARG A 242 -11.34 -5.37 -17.83
CA ARG A 242 -10.39 -6.38 -17.39
C ARG A 242 -9.60 -5.87 -16.20
N VAL A 243 -9.47 -6.70 -15.18
CA VAL A 243 -8.68 -6.45 -13.97
C VAL A 243 -7.87 -7.70 -13.62
N VAL A 244 -6.77 -7.50 -12.91
CA VAL A 244 -6.10 -8.58 -12.17
C VAL A 244 -6.33 -8.34 -10.69
N LEU A 245 -6.98 -9.29 -10.02
CA LEU A 245 -7.04 -9.34 -8.57
C LEU A 245 -5.72 -9.90 -8.07
N CYS A 246 -5.03 -9.13 -7.22
CA CYS A 246 -3.77 -9.50 -6.61
C CYS A 246 -4.01 -9.68 -5.10
N ALA A 247 -3.85 -10.91 -4.61
CA ALA A 247 -4.13 -11.31 -3.25
C ALA A 247 -2.84 -11.72 -2.54
N ASP A 248 -2.64 -11.23 -1.31
CA ASP A 248 -1.56 -11.62 -0.39
C ASP A 248 -0.16 -11.67 -1.02
N VAL A 249 0.10 -10.73 -1.92
CA VAL A 249 1.34 -10.65 -2.71
C VAL A 249 2.56 -10.52 -1.80
N GLY A 250 3.57 -11.32 -2.08
CA GLY A 250 4.79 -11.44 -1.29
C GLY A 250 4.69 -12.38 -0.09
N THR A 251 3.57 -13.10 0.07
CA THR A 251 3.40 -14.14 1.10
C THR A 251 3.32 -15.54 0.48
N ALA A 252 3.24 -16.57 1.32
CA ALA A 252 3.05 -17.95 0.85
C ALA A 252 1.68 -18.19 0.20
N ASP A 253 0.68 -17.33 0.49
CA ASP A 253 -0.68 -17.41 -0.02
C ASP A 253 -0.91 -16.51 -1.25
N GLU A 254 0.17 -16.00 -1.85
CA GLU A 254 0.11 -15.11 -3.01
C GLU A 254 -0.71 -15.73 -4.16
N ALA A 255 -1.68 -14.97 -4.66
CA ALA A 255 -2.49 -15.37 -5.80
C ALA A 255 -2.81 -14.18 -6.71
N PHE A 256 -2.84 -14.46 -8.01
CA PHE A 256 -3.27 -13.52 -9.04
C PHE A 256 -4.38 -14.14 -9.87
N VAL A 257 -5.44 -13.38 -10.14
CA VAL A 257 -6.53 -13.82 -11.01
C VAL A 257 -6.91 -12.71 -11.98
N THR A 258 -6.83 -13.00 -13.28
CA THR A 258 -7.31 -12.11 -14.34
C THR A 258 -8.78 -12.37 -14.60
N THR A 259 -9.61 -11.35 -14.41
CA THR A 259 -11.06 -11.39 -14.59
C THR A 259 -11.58 -10.05 -15.12
N THR A 260 -12.89 -9.82 -15.06
CA THR A 260 -13.50 -8.49 -15.26
C THR A 260 -13.95 -7.92 -13.93
N VAL A 261 -14.28 -6.64 -13.87
CA VAL A 261 -14.90 -6.05 -12.66
C VAL A 261 -16.11 -6.87 -12.23
N ASN A 262 -17.03 -7.21 -13.15
CA ASN A 262 -18.18 -8.07 -12.83
C ASN A 262 -17.79 -9.48 -12.39
N GLY A 263 -16.68 -10.00 -12.90
CA GLY A 263 -16.15 -11.30 -12.49
C GLY A 263 -15.52 -11.32 -11.10
N LEU A 264 -15.24 -10.17 -10.46
CA LEU A 264 -14.74 -10.12 -9.09
C LEU A 264 -15.68 -10.78 -8.08
N LEU A 265 -17.00 -10.79 -8.35
CA LEU A 265 -18.00 -11.44 -7.49
C LEU A 265 -17.81 -12.97 -7.38
N ALA A 266 -17.07 -13.58 -8.30
CA ALA A 266 -16.75 -15.01 -8.27
C ALA A 266 -15.43 -15.31 -7.54
N GLU A 267 -14.69 -14.28 -7.13
CA GLU A 267 -13.36 -14.42 -6.54
C GLU A 267 -13.38 -14.25 -5.02
N GLN A 268 -12.66 -15.12 -4.31
CA GLN A 268 -12.56 -15.05 -2.85
C GLN A 268 -11.56 -13.97 -2.39
N GLY A 269 -10.52 -13.72 -3.19
CA GLY A 269 -9.39 -12.90 -2.80
C GLY A 269 -8.59 -13.50 -1.64
N GLY A 270 -7.70 -12.70 -1.10
CA GLY A 270 -6.87 -12.99 0.06
C GLY A 270 -7.22 -12.13 1.26
N ARG A 271 -6.34 -12.13 2.27
CA ARG A 271 -6.45 -11.28 3.46
C ARG A 271 -6.22 -9.82 3.12
N LEU A 272 -5.25 -9.52 2.26
CA LEU A 272 -5.01 -8.21 1.68
C LEU A 272 -5.11 -8.30 0.16
N ASN A 273 -5.84 -7.36 -0.44
CA ASN A 273 -6.14 -7.36 -1.86
C ASN A 273 -5.77 -6.02 -2.49
N CYS A 274 -5.31 -6.06 -3.73
CA CYS A 274 -5.28 -4.89 -4.60
C CYS A 274 -5.73 -5.29 -6.01
N LEU A 275 -6.06 -4.30 -6.85
CA LEU A 275 -6.41 -4.52 -8.24
C LEU A 275 -5.37 -3.89 -9.15
N LEU A 276 -5.06 -4.57 -10.25
CA LEU A 276 -4.38 -4.00 -11.39
C LEU A 276 -5.38 -3.84 -12.52
N VAL A 277 -5.55 -2.61 -13.01
CA VAL A 277 -6.39 -2.30 -14.16
C VAL A 277 -5.49 -2.01 -15.36
N PRO A 278 -5.22 -3.00 -16.24
CA PRO A 278 -4.40 -2.76 -17.41
C PRO A 278 -5.14 -1.88 -18.42
N ALA A 279 -4.46 -0.89 -19.01
CA ALA A 279 -4.87 -0.32 -20.29
C ALA A 279 -4.92 -1.39 -21.40
N THR A 280 -5.20 -0.98 -22.64
CA THR A 280 -5.09 -1.87 -23.80
C THR A 280 -3.69 -2.46 -23.87
N VAL A 281 -3.63 -3.80 -23.87
CA VAL A 281 -2.43 -4.63 -23.92
C VAL A 281 -2.41 -5.45 -25.20
N GLU A 282 -1.23 -5.63 -25.77
CA GLU A 282 -0.99 -6.40 -27.00
C GLU A 282 0.18 -7.38 -26.77
N ASP A 283 0.30 -8.37 -27.64
CA ASP A 283 1.41 -9.32 -27.68
C ASP A 283 1.81 -9.89 -26.31
N VAL A 284 3.02 -9.58 -25.85
CA VAL A 284 3.61 -10.09 -24.62
C VAL A 284 2.87 -9.60 -23.37
N GLU A 285 2.36 -8.37 -23.37
CA GLU A 285 1.59 -7.83 -22.23
C GLU A 285 0.23 -8.53 -22.14
N ALA A 286 -0.39 -8.83 -23.28
CA ALA A 286 -1.64 -9.58 -23.33
C ALA A 286 -1.44 -11.01 -22.83
N ALA A 287 -0.37 -11.69 -23.25
CA ALA A 287 -0.01 -13.03 -22.76
C ALA A 287 0.34 -13.03 -21.26
N ALA A 288 1.06 -12.00 -20.79
CA ALA A 288 1.43 -11.83 -19.39
C ALA A 288 0.19 -11.72 -18.49
N ILE A 289 -0.81 -10.94 -18.89
CA ILE A 289 -2.06 -10.82 -18.14
C ILE A 289 -2.93 -12.08 -18.27
N ALA A 290 -2.97 -12.69 -19.46
CA ALA A 290 -3.77 -13.89 -19.69
C ALA A 290 -3.29 -15.12 -18.89
N ARG A 291 -2.02 -15.17 -18.47
CA ARG A 291 -1.48 -16.30 -17.69
C ARG A 291 -2.19 -16.55 -16.34
N TRP A 292 -2.91 -15.54 -15.85
CA TRP A 292 -3.69 -15.62 -14.61
C TRP A 292 -5.20 -15.78 -14.86
N GLN A 293 -5.63 -15.97 -16.11
CA GLN A 293 -7.00 -16.39 -16.40
C GLN A 293 -7.17 -17.86 -16.02
N ARG A 294 -8.26 -18.19 -15.33
CA ARG A 294 -8.60 -19.59 -15.09
C ARG A 294 -9.04 -20.25 -16.40
N SER A 295 -8.58 -21.49 -16.60
CA SER A 295 -9.01 -22.39 -17.67
C SER A 295 -10.44 -22.85 -17.49
#